data_AF-A0A498LLD5-F1
#
_entry.id   AF-A0A498LLD5-F1
#
_cell.length_a   1.000
_cell.length_b   1.000
_cell.length_c   1.000
_cell.angle_alpha   90.00
_cell.angle_beta   90.00
_cell.angle_gamma   90.00
#
_symmetry.space_group_name_H-M   'P 1'
#
loop_
_entity.id
_entity.type
_entity.pdbx_description
1 polymer ?
#
loop_
_entity_poly.entity_id
_entity_poly.type
_entity_poly.pdbx_seq_one_letter_code
_entity_poly.pdbx_strand_id
1 'polypeptide(L)' 'MKSRDHSSRVLSYIKSKVQEVSSRLGVPVSCVLPVKNYSQELELELNCDVLLLSAVQQMLNFADDYLDDVGQVEYDDFL' A
#
# COMPACT_ATOMS: atom_id res chain seq x y z
N MET A 1 -5.29 -9.13 32.18
CA MET A 1 -5.68 -7.80 31.62
C MET A 1 -4.54 -7.06 30.89
N LYS A 2 -3.31 -7.57 30.80
CA LYS A 2 -2.14 -6.87 30.21
C LYS A 2 -1.99 -6.99 28.68
N SER A 3 -2.78 -7.85 28.03
CA SER A 3 -2.65 -8.17 26.60
C SER A 3 -3.33 -7.14 25.67
N ARG A 4 -4.36 -6.42 26.15
CA ARG A 4 -5.15 -5.48 25.33
C ARG A 4 -4.49 -4.10 25.11
N ASP A 5 -3.61 -3.66 26.01
CA ASP A 5 -2.97 -2.33 25.91
C ASP A 5 -1.94 -2.29 24.76
N HIS A 6 -1.14 -3.34 24.63
CA HIS A 6 -0.03 -3.36 23.68
C HIS A 6 -0.51 -3.33 22.22
N SER A 7 -1.54 -4.12 21.89
CA SER A 7 -2.12 -4.18 20.55
C SER A 7 -2.77 -2.84 20.14
N SER A 8 -3.37 -2.12 21.09
CA SER A 8 -3.97 -0.80 20.85
C SER A 8 -2.92 0.26 20.48
N ARG A 9 -1.76 0.24 21.14
CA ARG A 9 -0.67 1.19 20.87
C ARG A 9 -0.04 0.99 19.49
N VAL A 10 0.17 -0.27 19.09
CA VAL A 10 0.72 -0.61 17.76
C VAL A 10 -0.22 -0.15 16.65
N LEU A 11 -1.53 -0.41 16.77
CA LEU A 11 -2.51 0.03 15.79
C LEU A 11 -2.57 1.57 15.67
N SER A 12 -2.50 2.27 16.81
CA SER A 12 -2.46 3.74 16.83
C SER A 12 -1.21 4.30 16.14
N TYR A 13 -0.05 3.66 16.35
CA TYR A 13 1.19 4.05 15.72
C TYR A 13 1.14 3.87 14.20
N ILE A 14 0.68 2.71 13.72
CA ILE A 14 0.54 2.43 12.29
C ILE A 14 -0.40 3.44 11.63
N LYS A 15 -1.56 3.71 12.23
CA LYS A 15 -2.50 4.72 11.72
C LYS A 15 -1.87 6.10 11.61
N SER A 16 -1.12 6.52 12.62
CA SER A 16 -0.41 7.80 12.60
C SER A 16 0.63 7.86 11.48
N LYS A 17 1.40 6.78 11.26
CA LYS A 17 2.41 6.72 10.20
C LYS A 17 1.79 6.73 8.80
N VAL A 18 0.68 6.02 8.61
CA VAL A 18 -0.09 6.03 7.36
C VAL A 18 -0.56 7.46 7.01
N GLN A 19 -1.10 8.18 7.99
CA GLN A 19 -1.53 9.59 7.81
C GLN A 19 -0.36 10.52 7.50
N GLU A 20 0.77 10.34 8.19
CA GLU A 20 2.00 11.13 7.94
C GLU A 20 2.50 10.93 6.51
N VAL A 21 2.60 9.68 6.04
CA VAL A 21 3.08 9.36 4.67
C VAL A 21 2.14 9.93 3.62
N SER A 22 0.83 9.74 3.78
CA SER A 22 -0.19 10.31 2.89
C SER A 22 -0.04 11.83 2.78
N SER A 23 0.10 12.53 3.92
CA SER A 23 0.27 13.98 3.94
C SER A 23 1.57 14.44 3.28
N ARG A 24 2.67 13.71 3.47
CA ARG A 24 3.99 14.07 2.93
C ARG A 24 4.13 13.82 1.43
N LEU A 25 3.47 12.78 0.92
CA LEU A 25 3.51 12.42 -0.49
C LEU A 25 2.37 13.05 -1.30
N GLY A 26 1.38 13.64 -0.65
CA GLY A 26 0.21 14.24 -1.32
C GLY A 26 -0.74 13.20 -1.93
N VAL A 27 -0.71 11.95 -1.44
CA VAL A 27 -1.54 10.85 -1.94
C VAL A 27 -2.68 10.55 -0.97
N PRO A 28 -3.82 10.03 -1.44
CA PRO A 28 -4.88 9.56 -0.56
C PRO A 28 -4.39 8.48 0.42
N VAL A 29 -4.96 8.45 1.62
CA VAL A 29 -4.66 7.41 2.63
C VAL A 29 -4.93 5.99 2.10
N SER A 30 -5.89 5.84 1.19
CA SER A 30 -6.20 4.56 0.52
C SER A 30 -5.06 4.01 -0.34
N CYS A 31 -4.12 4.85 -0.75
CA CYS A 31 -2.94 4.46 -1.52
C CYS A 31 -1.73 4.09 -0.63
N VAL A 32 -1.87 4.20 0.70
CA VAL A 32 -0.79 3.91 1.64
C VAL A 32 -1.07 2.58 2.33
N LEU A 33 -0.44 1.52 1.85
CA LEU A 33 -0.63 0.17 2.35
C LEU A 33 0.51 -0.23 3.31
N PRO A 34 0.24 -0.45 4.60
CA PRO A 34 1.24 -1.01 5.50
C PRO A 34 1.47 -2.49 5.16
N VAL A 35 2.72 -2.85 4.90
CA VAL A 35 3.14 -4.24 4.64
C VAL A 35 4.16 -4.68 5.69
N LYS A 36 4.09 -5.96 6.09
CA LYS A 36 5.08 -6.55 6.98
C LYS A 36 6.36 -6.84 6.20
N ASN A 37 7.52 -6.70 6.86
CA ASN A 37 8.79 -7.06 6.27
C ASN A 37 9.12 -8.53 6.62
N TYR A 38 9.19 -9.39 5.60
CA TYR A 38 9.43 -10.83 5.74
C TYR A 38 10.92 -11.23 5.77
N SER A 39 11.84 -10.28 5.91
CA SER A 39 13.29 -10.59 5.92
C SER A 39 13.74 -11.54 7.04
N GLN A 40 12.94 -11.69 8.11
CA GLN A 40 13.26 -12.56 9.26
C GLN A 40 12.18 -13.61 9.56
N GLU A 41 11.04 -13.59 8.87
CA GLU A 41 9.93 -14.53 9.07
C GLU A 41 9.54 -15.09 7.70
N LEU A 42 9.77 -16.40 7.52
CA LEU A 42 9.55 -17.11 6.25
C LEU A 42 8.25 -17.94 6.24
N GLU A 43 7.54 -17.99 7.36
CA GLU A 43 6.25 -18.67 7.45
C GLU A 43 5.14 -17.79 6.88
N LEU A 44 4.29 -18.39 6.05
CA LEU A 44 3.13 -17.72 5.46
C LEU A 44 2.04 -17.53 6.51
N GLU A 45 1.50 -16.31 6.60
CA GLU A 45 0.37 -15.96 7.44
C GLU A 45 -0.67 -15.27 6.58
N LEU A 46 -1.78 -15.96 6.31
CA LEU A 46 -2.76 -15.56 5.30
C LEU A 46 -3.28 -14.13 5.47
N ASN A 47 -3.53 -13.67 6.70
CA ASN A 47 -4.08 -12.34 6.95
C ASN A 47 -3.06 -11.21 6.68
N CYS A 48 -1.77 -11.48 6.85
CA CYS A 48 -0.69 -10.56 6.48
C CYS A 48 -0.36 -10.67 4.98
N ASP A 49 -0.27 -11.89 4.44
CA ASP A 49 0.15 -12.13 3.07
C ASP A 49 -0.85 -11.56 2.05
N VAL A 50 -2.16 -11.60 2.36
CA VAL A 50 -3.19 -10.99 1.49
C VAL A 50 -3.01 -9.48 1.35
N LEU A 51 -2.50 -8.79 2.39
CA LEU A 51 -2.22 -7.35 2.33
C LEU A 51 -1.01 -7.05 1.44
N LEU A 52 0.02 -7.90 1.48
CA LEU A 52 1.16 -7.81 0.57
C LEU A 52 0.73 -8.03 -0.88
N LEU A 53 -0.06 -9.07 -1.15
CA LEU A 53 -0.59 -9.36 -2.49
C LEU A 53 -1.48 -8.21 -2.99
N SER A 54 -2.31 -7.63 -2.11
CA SER A 54 -3.12 -6.44 -2.43
C SER A 54 -2.27 -5.23 -2.79
N ALA A 55 -1.13 -5.05 -2.13
CA ALA A 55 -0.18 -3.99 -2.45
C ALA A 55 0.46 -4.19 -3.82
N VAL A 56 0.88 -5.42 -4.15
CA VAL A 56 1.40 -5.75 -5.48
C VAL A 56 0.33 -5.54 -6.55
N GLN A 57 -0.91 -5.96 -6.31
CA GLN A 57 -2.02 -5.74 -7.24
C GLN A 57 -2.26 -4.23 -7.48
N GLN A 58 -2.24 -3.40 -6.45
CA GLN A 58 -2.35 -1.95 -6.63
C GLN A 58 -1.19 -1.38 -7.45
N MET A 59 0.04 -1.81 -7.22
CA MET A 59 1.19 -1.37 -8.02
C MET A 59 1.04 -1.73 -9.50
N LEU A 60 0.55 -2.94 -9.79
CA LEU A 60 0.31 -3.39 -11.16
C LEU A 60 -0.81 -2.58 -11.82
N ASN A 61 -1.92 -2.32 -11.11
CA ASN A 61 -2.99 -1.48 -11.64
C ASN A 61 -2.50 -0.07 -11.97
N PHE A 62 -1.70 0.55 -11.09
CA PHE A 62 -1.11 1.87 -11.38
C PHE A 62 -0.15 1.85 -12.58
N ALA A 63 0.57 0.75 -12.79
CA ALA A 63 1.43 0.60 -13.96
C ALA A 63 0.61 0.46 -15.25
N ASP A 64 -0.51 -0.29 -15.20
CA ASP A 64 -1.43 -0.47 -16.31
C ASP A 64 -2.11 0.86 -16.69
N ASP A 65 -2.66 1.56 -15.69
CA ASP A 65 -3.28 2.90 -15.86
C ASP A 65 -2.30 3.88 -16.51
N TYR A 66 -1.03 3.87 -16.09
CA TYR A 66 0.00 4.72 -16.68
C TYR A 66 0.30 4.37 -18.15
N LEU A 67 0.32 3.08 -18.50
CA LEU A 67 0.59 2.64 -19.87
C LEU A 67 -0.58 2.99 -20.80
N ASP A 68 -1.82 2.89 -20.31
CA ASP A 68 -3.00 3.33 -21.05
C ASP A 68 -2.95 4.84 -21.33
N ASP A 69 -2.60 5.66 -20.33
CA ASP A 69 -2.45 7.10 -20.50
C ASP A 69 -1.34 7.45 -21.52
N VAL A 70 -0.19 6.77 -21.46
CA VAL A 70 0.92 6.97 -22.43
C VAL A 70 0.49 6.57 -23.84
N GLY A 71 -0.23 5.46 -23.98
CA GLY A 71 -0.76 5.01 -25.27
C GLY A 71 -1.73 6.04 -25.88
N GLN A 72 -2.60 6.66 -25.06
CA GLN A 72 -3.51 7.71 -25.55
C GLN A 72 -2.78 8.95 -26.07
N VAL A 73 -1.70 9.38 -25.40
CA VAL A 73 -0.88 10.51 -25.86
C VAL A 73 -0.22 10.23 -27.21
N GLU A 74 0.21 8.99 -27.47
CA GLU A 74 0.76 8.63 -28.78
C GLU A 74 -0.31 8.68 -29.90
N TYR A 75 -1.56 8.30 -29.65
CA TYR A 75 -2.61 8.36 -30.68
C TYR A 75 -3.13 9.79 -30.94
N ASP A 76 -3.15 10.66 -29.94
CA ASP A 76 -3.56 12.06 -30.08
C ASP A 76 -2.53 12.93 -30.83
N ASP A 77 -1.23 12.58 -30.83
CA ASP A 77 -0.17 13.30 -31.57
C ASP A 77 -0.15 12.95 -33.09
N PHE A 78 -0.90 11.91 -33.50
CA PHE A 78 -1.07 11.49 -34.91
C PHE A 78 -2.43 11.85 -35.53
N LEU A 79 -3.30 12.59 -34.81
CA LEU A 79 -4.57 13.16 -35.30
C LEU A 79 -4.47 14.69 -35.48
#